data_AF-A0A315ZBZ8-F1
#
_entry.id   AF-A0A315ZBZ8-F1
#
_cell.length_a   1.000
_cell.length_b   1.000
_cell.length_c   1.000
_cell.angle_alpha   90.00
_cell.angle_beta   90.00
_cell.angle_gamma   90.00
#
_symmetry.space_group_name_H-M   'P 1'
#
loop_
_entity.id
_entity.type
_entity.pdbx_description
1 polymer ?
#
loop_
_entity_poly.entity_id
_entity_poly.type
_entity_poly.pdbx_seq_one_letter_code
_entity_poly.pdbx_strand_id
1 'polypeptide(L)'
;MKLYKKLLYLLFFSSTLTSCYIDMGEEEDDVVVDQWGGDYSEYEPIYMTRTELESSVKKMGPQEIIQPGKLYIFGDYIFLNEKYKGIHIINNTDPINPQRTGFLKIPGNVDIAVKGNVIYADNAVDMVSVSLNIDGSIAEINRVRNIFPGLTPPDLDYVPYNYDRSQSKEPEYIVAWASNNPAS
;
A
#
# COMPACT_ATOMS: atom_id res chain seq x y z
N MET A 1 -70.89 -18.19 5.75
CA MET A 1 -70.46 -16.89 5.17
C MET A 1 -69.21 -16.26 5.85
N LYS A 2 -68.31 -17.05 6.46
CA LYS A 2 -67.07 -16.56 7.11
C LYS A 2 -65.77 -17.25 6.64
N LEU A 3 -65.87 -18.30 5.80
CA LEU A 3 -64.69 -19.02 5.30
C LEU A 3 -64.06 -18.38 4.05
N TYR A 4 -64.85 -17.79 3.15
CA TYR A 4 -64.32 -17.18 1.93
C TYR A 4 -63.60 -15.85 2.16
N LYS A 5 -63.88 -15.14 3.26
CA LYS A 5 -63.13 -13.92 3.62
C LYS A 5 -61.68 -14.25 4.00
N LYS A 6 -61.43 -15.36 4.70
CA LYS A 6 -60.05 -15.82 4.99
C LYS A 6 -59.36 -16.38 3.74
N LEU A 7 -60.10 -17.00 2.82
CA LEU A 7 -59.57 -17.49 1.55
C LEU A 7 -59.22 -16.36 0.56
N LEU A 8 -59.95 -15.23 0.62
CA LEU A 8 -59.66 -14.05 -0.19
C LEU A 8 -58.39 -13.30 0.28
N TYR A 9 -58.12 -13.29 1.58
CA TYR A 9 -56.86 -12.73 2.12
C TYR A 9 -55.64 -13.61 1.81
N LEU A 10 -55.81 -14.92 1.60
CA LEU A 10 -54.71 -15.81 1.26
C LEU A 10 -54.27 -15.69 -0.23
N LEU A 11 -55.17 -15.26 -1.12
CA LEU A 11 -54.87 -15.07 -2.54
C LEU A 11 -54.29 -13.68 -2.88
N PHE A 12 -54.35 -12.70 -1.97
CA PHE A 12 -53.77 -11.37 -2.18
C PHE A 12 -52.34 -11.23 -1.60
N PHE A 13 -51.86 -12.21 -0.84
CA PHE A 13 -50.50 -12.22 -0.27
C PHE A 13 -49.48 -12.98 -1.13
N SER A 14 -49.94 -13.65 -2.21
CA SER A 14 -49.07 -14.45 -3.09
C SER A 14 -48.55 -13.68 -4.31
N SER A 15 -48.98 -12.45 -4.53
CA SER A 15 -48.69 -11.65 -5.74
C SER A 15 -47.59 -10.59 -5.56
N THR A 16 -46.78 -10.65 -4.50
CA THR A 16 -45.65 -9.71 -4.29
C THR A 16 -44.29 -10.41 -4.23
N LEU A 17 -44.12 -11.61 -4.78
CA LEU A 17 -42.82 -12.31 -4.83
C LEU A 17 -42.20 -12.40 -6.24
N THR A 18 -42.66 -11.60 -7.19
CA THR A 18 -42.02 -11.50 -8.52
C THR A 18 -41.89 -10.04 -8.95
N SER A 19 -40.99 -9.27 -8.33
CA SER A 19 -40.54 -7.99 -8.92
C SER A 19 -39.08 -7.64 -8.63
N CYS A 20 -38.22 -8.63 -8.40
CA CYS A 20 -36.80 -8.50 -8.70
C CYS A 20 -36.46 -9.45 -9.85
N TYR A 21 -37.10 -9.23 -11.01
CA TYR A 21 -36.46 -9.60 -12.26
C TYR A 21 -35.32 -8.60 -12.44
N ILE A 22 -34.09 -9.06 -12.18
CA ILE A 22 -32.90 -8.40 -12.69
C ILE A 22 -33.00 -8.54 -14.20
N ASP A 23 -33.21 -7.43 -14.88
CA ASP A 23 -32.98 -7.30 -16.31
C ASP A 23 -31.47 -7.53 -16.50
N MET A 24 -31.13 -8.76 -16.89
CA MET A 24 -29.78 -9.06 -17.39
C MET A 24 -29.71 -8.45 -18.78
N GLY A 25 -29.46 -7.15 -18.83
CA GLY A 25 -29.05 -6.48 -20.05
C GLY A 25 -27.80 -7.18 -20.58
N GLU A 26 -27.94 -7.85 -21.71
CA GLU A 26 -26.83 -8.16 -22.60
C GLU A 26 -26.31 -6.83 -23.16
N GLU A 27 -25.30 -6.26 -22.51
CA GLU A 27 -24.32 -5.46 -23.22
C GLU A 27 -23.15 -6.39 -23.52
N GLU A 28 -23.12 -6.87 -24.77
CA GLU A 28 -21.96 -7.50 -25.39
C GLU A 28 -20.85 -6.45 -25.52
N ASP A 29 -20.06 -6.27 -24.46
CA ASP A 29 -18.68 -5.83 -24.61
C ASP A 29 -17.83 -7.10 -24.75
N ASP A 30 -17.63 -7.51 -26.00
CA ASP A 30 -16.66 -8.54 -26.41
C ASP A 30 -15.24 -8.08 -26.04
N VAL A 31 -14.88 -8.20 -24.76
CA VAL A 31 -13.49 -8.36 -24.36
C VAL A 31 -13.24 -9.86 -24.36
N VAL A 32 -12.46 -10.32 -25.35
CA VAL A 32 -11.93 -11.68 -25.37
C VAL A 32 -10.94 -11.79 -24.21
N VAL A 33 -11.45 -12.03 -23.00
CA VAL A 33 -10.62 -12.41 -21.85
C VAL A 33 -10.18 -13.84 -22.14
N ASP A 34 -8.89 -14.02 -22.42
CA ASP A 34 -8.36 -15.36 -22.60
C ASP A 34 -8.65 -16.17 -21.31
N GLN A 35 -9.14 -17.40 -21.49
CA GLN A 35 -9.63 -18.23 -20.38
C GLN A 35 -8.52 -18.78 -19.45
N TRP A 36 -7.28 -18.30 -19.55
CA TRP A 36 -6.14 -18.69 -18.72
C TRP A 36 -5.18 -17.52 -18.39
N GLY A 37 -5.62 -16.27 -18.58
CA GLY A 37 -4.80 -15.07 -18.46
C GLY A 37 -4.83 -14.53 -17.05
N GLY A 38 -3.75 -14.69 -16.30
CA GLY A 38 -3.57 -13.90 -15.08
C GLY A 38 -3.48 -12.42 -15.45
N ASP A 39 -4.02 -11.53 -14.62
CA ASP A 39 -3.87 -10.09 -14.87
C ASP A 39 -2.38 -9.75 -14.94
N TYR A 40 -1.94 -9.23 -16.09
CA TYR A 40 -0.59 -8.76 -16.29
C TYR A 40 -0.49 -7.32 -15.79
N SER A 41 0.47 -7.05 -14.91
CA SER A 41 0.77 -5.68 -14.50
C SER A 41 1.66 -5.00 -15.53
N GLU A 42 1.42 -3.71 -15.76
CA GLU A 42 2.35 -2.82 -16.46
C GLU A 42 3.60 -2.51 -15.62
N TYR A 43 3.72 -3.06 -14.42
CA TYR A 43 4.84 -2.88 -13.51
C TYR A 43 5.52 -4.20 -13.17
N GLU A 44 6.84 -4.15 -13.06
CA GLU A 44 7.66 -5.26 -12.58
C GLU A 44 8.09 -5.02 -11.12
N PRO A 45 8.01 -6.05 -10.27
CA PRO A 45 8.37 -5.95 -8.86
C PRO A 45 9.89 -5.93 -8.67
N ILE A 46 10.33 -5.11 -7.72
CA ILE A 46 11.70 -5.08 -7.22
C ILE A 46 11.71 -5.82 -5.89
N TYR A 47 12.61 -6.80 -5.77
CA TYR A 47 12.70 -7.68 -4.61
C TYR A 47 13.88 -7.36 -3.70
N MET A 48 13.75 -7.80 -2.44
CA MET A 48 14.86 -7.99 -1.51
C MET A 48 14.73 -9.33 -0.80
N THR A 49 15.84 -9.99 -0.53
CA THR A 49 15.88 -11.10 0.42
C THR A 49 15.60 -10.62 1.84
N ARG A 50 15.28 -11.56 2.74
CA ARG A 50 15.10 -11.24 4.18
C ARG A 50 16.30 -10.49 4.76
N THR A 51 17.51 -10.95 4.49
CA THR A 51 18.76 -10.35 5.01
C THR A 51 18.99 -8.93 4.46
N GLU A 52 18.73 -8.72 3.17
CA GLU A 52 18.83 -7.39 2.56
C GLU A 52 17.81 -6.42 3.12
N LEU A 53 16.54 -6.86 3.27
CA LEU A 53 15.47 -6.04 3.83
C LEU A 53 15.81 -5.57 5.24
N GLU A 54 16.27 -6.48 6.11
CA GLU A 54 16.60 -6.17 7.51
C GLU A 54 17.85 -5.30 7.69
N SER A 55 18.75 -5.30 6.70
CA SER A 55 19.94 -4.44 6.69
C SER A 55 19.77 -3.16 5.87
N SER A 56 18.57 -2.92 5.32
CA SER A 56 18.33 -1.85 4.36
C SER A 56 18.07 -0.47 4.97
N VAL A 57 17.63 -0.42 6.23
CA VAL A 57 17.25 0.83 6.92
C VAL A 57 18.50 1.62 7.29
N LYS A 58 18.68 2.79 6.69
CA LYS A 58 19.88 3.61 6.91
C LYS A 58 19.68 5.09 6.65
N LYS A 59 20.44 5.90 7.40
CA LYS A 59 20.57 7.34 7.14
C LYS A 59 21.46 7.57 5.92
N MET A 60 21.03 8.48 5.07
CA MET A 60 21.75 8.98 3.92
C MET A 60 21.75 10.52 3.93
N GLY A 61 22.59 11.12 3.10
CA GLY A 61 22.50 12.55 2.81
C GLY A 61 21.19 12.92 2.11
N PRO A 62 20.87 14.23 2.01
CA PRO A 62 19.67 14.70 1.32
C PRO A 62 19.53 14.10 -0.08
N GLN A 63 18.30 13.77 -0.48
CA GLN A 63 17.96 13.24 -1.80
C GLN A 63 17.01 14.19 -2.53
N GLU A 64 16.87 14.01 -3.84
CA GLU A 64 15.81 14.65 -4.62
C GLU A 64 14.45 14.05 -4.28
N ILE A 65 13.42 14.90 -4.26
CA ILE A 65 12.04 14.50 -4.09
C ILE A 65 11.48 14.22 -5.47
N ILE A 66 11.04 12.99 -5.73
CA ILE A 66 10.59 12.57 -7.07
C ILE A 66 9.11 12.17 -7.01
N GLN A 67 8.75 11.24 -6.12
CA GLN A 67 7.38 10.75 -5.91
C GLN A 67 7.01 10.89 -4.43
N PRO A 68 6.69 12.12 -3.99
CA PRO A 68 6.31 12.37 -2.61
C PRO A 68 4.96 11.71 -2.28
N GLY A 69 4.89 11.13 -1.09
CA GLY A 69 3.66 10.62 -0.49
C GLY A 69 3.18 11.53 0.64
N LYS A 70 2.75 10.91 1.74
CA LYS A 70 2.28 11.64 2.93
C LYS A 70 3.43 12.41 3.61
N LEU A 71 3.08 13.52 4.24
CA LEU A 71 3.98 14.30 5.08
C LEU A 71 3.49 14.34 6.53
N TYR A 72 4.43 14.40 7.46
CA TYR A 72 4.18 14.48 8.89
C TYR A 72 5.05 15.57 9.51
N ILE A 73 4.51 16.32 10.45
CA ILE A 73 5.21 17.40 11.17
C ILE A 73 5.42 16.97 12.61
N PHE A 74 6.64 17.10 13.11
CA PHE A 74 6.97 16.89 14.51
C PHE A 74 8.03 17.89 14.98
N GLY A 75 7.65 18.75 15.92
CA GLY A 75 8.46 19.92 16.27
C GLY A 75 8.71 20.78 15.03
N ASP A 76 9.98 21.10 14.80
CA ASP A 76 10.43 21.85 13.63
C ASP A 76 10.80 20.97 12.43
N TYR A 77 10.49 19.67 12.45
CA TYR A 77 10.84 18.78 11.34
C TYR A 77 9.62 18.38 10.53
N ILE A 78 9.80 18.34 9.21
CA ILE A 78 8.89 17.69 8.27
C ILE A 78 9.52 16.36 7.85
N PHE A 79 8.75 15.28 7.98
CA PHE A 79 9.05 13.97 7.43
C PHE A 79 8.16 13.75 6.22
N LEU A 80 8.77 13.67 5.04
CA LEU A 80 8.05 13.48 3.79
C LEU A 80 8.37 12.10 3.23
N ASN A 81 7.36 11.25 3.13
CA ASN A 81 7.51 9.94 2.49
C ASN A 81 7.88 10.13 1.00
N GLU A 82 8.82 9.32 0.53
CA GLU A 82 9.15 9.11 -0.87
C GLU A 82 8.77 7.67 -1.20
N LYS A 83 7.77 7.51 -2.09
CA LYS A 83 7.13 6.23 -2.36
C LYS A 83 8.17 5.14 -2.64
N TYR A 84 8.07 4.04 -1.87
CA TYR A 84 8.95 2.86 -1.92
C TYR A 84 10.42 3.06 -1.54
N LYS A 85 10.88 4.29 -1.26
CA LYS A 85 12.30 4.57 -1.02
C LYS A 85 12.61 4.92 0.42
N GLY A 86 11.70 5.63 1.10
CA GLY A 86 11.89 6.04 2.50
C GLY A 86 11.35 7.42 2.80
N ILE A 87 12.10 8.20 3.59
CA ILE A 87 11.60 9.42 4.23
C ILE A 87 12.63 10.55 4.11
N HIS A 88 12.22 11.67 3.52
CA HIS A 88 12.98 12.91 3.55
C HIS A 88 12.87 13.57 4.93
N ILE A 89 14.01 13.99 5.47
CA ILE A 89 14.09 14.74 6.73
C ILE A 89 14.37 16.20 6.39
N ILE A 90 13.40 17.06 6.70
CA ILE A 90 13.44 18.48 6.37
C ILE A 90 13.36 19.28 7.67
N ASN A 91 14.37 20.10 7.94
CA ASN A 91 14.31 21.11 8.99
C ASN A 91 13.45 22.27 8.49
N ASN A 92 12.45 22.62 9.29
CA ASN A 92 11.44 23.64 9.05
C ASN A 92 11.40 24.70 10.17
N THR A 93 12.51 24.92 10.87
CA THR A 93 12.65 25.98 11.89
C THR A 93 12.44 27.37 11.28
N ASP A 94 12.81 27.55 10.00
CA ASP A 94 12.42 28.69 9.18
C ASP A 94 11.43 28.25 8.07
N PRO A 95 10.12 28.43 8.27
CA PRO A 95 9.10 27.96 7.32
C PRO A 95 9.15 28.63 5.93
N ILE A 96 9.78 29.79 5.79
CA ILE A 96 9.94 30.42 4.47
C ILE A 96 11.12 29.83 3.70
N ASN A 97 12.00 29.08 4.37
CA ASN A 97 13.20 28.48 3.79
C ASN A 97 13.53 27.10 4.40
N PRO A 98 12.68 26.08 4.20
CA PRO A 98 12.91 24.74 4.73
C PRO A 98 14.16 24.09 4.15
N GLN A 99 14.93 23.40 4.99
CA GLN A 99 16.22 22.79 4.64
C GLN A 99 16.13 21.27 4.64
N ARG A 100 16.43 20.62 3.51
CA ARG A 100 16.57 19.15 3.44
C ARG A 100 17.86 18.75 4.15
N THR A 101 17.75 18.11 5.32
CA THR A 101 18.90 17.75 6.16
C THR A 101 19.34 16.30 6.01
N GLY A 102 18.50 15.44 5.45
CA GLY A 102 18.87 14.04 5.23
C GLY A 102 17.76 13.21 4.60
N PHE A 103 18.06 11.94 4.39
CA PHE A 103 17.11 10.95 3.90
C PHE A 103 17.26 9.66 4.70
N LEU A 104 16.15 9.13 5.21
CA LEU A 104 16.09 7.83 5.85
C LEU A 104 15.62 6.82 4.81
N LYS A 105 16.55 6.03 4.28
CA LYS A 105 16.24 4.98 3.32
C LYS A 105 15.51 3.85 4.04
N ILE A 106 14.30 3.55 3.57
CA ILE A 106 13.46 2.44 3.99
C ILE A 106 12.77 1.90 2.73
N PRO A 107 13.36 0.90 2.05
CA PRO A 107 12.73 0.28 0.88
C PRO A 107 11.34 -0.28 1.21
N GLY A 108 10.40 -0.17 0.27
CA GLY A 108 9.02 -0.61 0.51
C GLY A 108 8.24 0.27 1.48
N ASN A 109 8.72 1.50 1.75
CA ASN A 109 7.98 2.44 2.58
C ASN A 109 6.83 3.09 1.79
N VAL A 110 5.60 2.92 2.29
CA VAL A 110 4.39 3.53 1.74
C VAL A 110 3.77 4.50 2.73
N ASP A 111 3.65 4.10 3.99
CA ASP A 111 3.15 4.96 5.06
C ASP A 111 4.17 5.12 6.19
N ILE A 112 3.98 6.19 6.95
CA ILE A 112 4.75 6.49 8.16
C ILE A 112 3.79 7.01 9.22
N ALA A 113 4.15 6.88 10.49
CA ALA A 113 3.49 7.55 11.60
C ALA A 113 4.55 8.03 12.59
N VAL A 114 4.29 9.14 13.27
CA VAL A 114 5.27 9.73 14.20
C VAL A 114 4.63 9.86 15.58
N LYS A 115 5.31 9.36 16.62
CA LYS A 115 4.91 9.53 18.02
C LYS A 115 6.12 9.85 18.87
N GLY A 116 6.12 11.07 19.42
CA GLY A 116 7.33 11.58 20.08
C GLY A 116 8.49 11.56 19.10
N ASN A 117 9.64 11.05 19.53
CA ASN A 117 10.83 10.97 18.70
C ASN A 117 10.96 9.65 17.92
N VAL A 118 9.89 8.86 17.78
CA VAL A 118 9.91 7.59 17.06
C VAL A 118 9.05 7.68 15.80
N ILE A 119 9.66 7.29 14.68
CA ILE A 119 9.00 7.11 13.39
C ILE A 119 8.69 5.62 13.24
N TYR A 120 7.42 5.32 13.02
CA TYR A 120 6.95 3.99 12.61
C TYR A 120 6.78 4.04 11.11
N ALA A 121 7.30 3.05 10.40
CA ALA A 121 7.32 3.06 8.95
C ALA A 121 7.17 1.65 8.40
N ASP A 122 6.51 1.54 7.26
CA ASP A 122 6.50 0.31 6.50
C ASP A 122 7.89 0.05 5.93
N ASN A 123 8.34 -1.20 5.98
CA ASN A 123 9.51 -1.70 5.28
C ASN A 123 9.09 -2.96 4.54
N ALA A 124 8.35 -2.76 3.44
CA ALA A 124 7.59 -3.80 2.76
C ALA A 124 6.62 -4.50 3.73
N VAL A 125 6.76 -5.81 3.93
CA VAL A 125 5.88 -6.61 4.79
C VAL A 125 6.12 -6.41 6.30
N ASP A 126 7.20 -5.70 6.66
CA ASP A 126 7.57 -5.43 8.04
C ASP A 126 7.15 -4.01 8.47
N MET A 127 6.96 -3.83 9.78
CA MET A 127 6.95 -2.51 10.41
C MET A 127 8.27 -2.27 11.13
N VAL A 128 8.91 -1.13 10.87
CA VAL A 128 10.11 -0.69 11.58
C VAL A 128 9.81 0.51 12.47
N SER A 129 10.47 0.57 13.62
CA SER A 129 10.47 1.74 14.50
C SER A 129 11.87 2.34 14.51
N VAL A 130 11.98 3.60 14.12
CA VAL A 130 13.24 4.33 14.04
C VAL A 130 13.20 5.49 15.01
N SER A 131 14.12 5.54 15.97
CA SER A 131 14.28 6.71 16.83
C SER A 131 15.03 7.81 16.09
N LEU A 132 14.59 9.05 16.25
CA LEU A 132 15.32 10.25 15.90
C LEU A 132 15.85 10.90 17.17
N ASN A 133 17.17 11.00 17.28
CA ASN A 133 17.82 11.61 18.41
C ASN A 133 18.01 13.12 18.20
N ILE A 134 18.23 13.85 19.29
CA ILE A 134 18.39 15.31 19.27
C ILE A 134 19.62 15.76 18.45
N ASP A 135 20.65 14.92 18.38
CA ASP A 135 21.85 15.12 17.56
C ASP A 135 21.60 14.80 16.07
N GLY A 136 20.36 14.46 15.71
CA GLY A 136 19.95 14.06 14.37
C GLY A 136 20.38 12.65 13.99
N SER A 137 21.01 11.87 14.88
CA SER A 137 21.26 10.45 14.64
C SER A 137 19.96 9.67 14.64
N ILE A 138 19.93 8.56 13.90
CA ILE A 138 18.78 7.67 13.83
C ILE A 138 19.20 6.25 14.15
N ALA A 139 18.30 5.48 14.76
CA ALA A 139 18.52 4.06 15.01
C ALA A 139 17.23 3.27 14.80
N GLU A 140 17.30 2.14 14.09
CA GLU A 140 16.23 1.15 14.13
C GLU A 140 16.21 0.54 15.54
N ILE A 141 15.13 0.79 16.29
CA ILE A 141 14.98 0.34 17.67
C ILE A 141 14.07 -0.88 17.81
N ASN A 142 13.25 -1.16 16.79
CA ASN A 142 12.38 -2.33 16.76
C ASN A 142 11.96 -2.67 15.33
N ARG A 143 11.63 -3.95 15.11
CA ARG A 143 11.06 -4.48 13.88
C ARG A 143 10.01 -5.54 14.19
N VAL A 144 8.83 -5.38 13.60
CA VAL A 144 7.77 -6.40 13.64
C VAL A 144 7.65 -6.98 12.23
N ARG A 145 8.01 -8.27 12.09
CA ARG A 145 8.03 -8.95 10.80
C ARG A 145 6.63 -9.32 10.33
N ASN A 146 6.42 -9.29 9.02
CA ASN A 146 5.23 -9.87 8.35
C ASN A 146 3.89 -9.42 8.96
N ILE A 147 3.79 -8.14 9.34
CA ILE A 147 2.57 -7.57 9.90
C ILE A 147 1.68 -6.97 8.81
N PHE A 148 2.26 -6.66 7.65
CA PHE A 148 1.56 -6.12 6.49
C PHE A 148 1.47 -7.14 5.34
N PRO A 149 0.43 -7.06 4.49
CA PRO A 149 0.41 -7.78 3.24
C PRO A 149 1.54 -7.31 2.31
N GLY A 150 1.83 -8.10 1.26
CA GLY A 150 2.76 -7.69 0.21
C GLY A 150 2.28 -6.45 -0.55
N LEU A 151 3.23 -5.65 -1.03
CA LEU A 151 2.92 -4.46 -1.83
C LEU A 151 2.29 -4.86 -3.17
N THR A 152 1.09 -4.37 -3.45
CA THR A 152 0.43 -4.56 -4.74
C THR A 152 0.99 -3.60 -5.79
N PRO A 153 0.96 -3.97 -7.09
CA PRO A 153 1.37 -3.06 -8.13
C PRO A 153 0.40 -1.88 -8.24
N PRO A 154 0.81 -0.75 -8.83
CA PRO A 154 -0.04 0.44 -8.92
C PRO A 154 -1.35 0.26 -9.70
N ASP A 155 -1.42 -0.73 -10.60
CA ASP A 155 -2.53 -1.01 -11.50
C ASP A 155 -3.42 -2.16 -11.05
N LEU A 156 -3.09 -2.87 -9.96
CA LEU A 156 -3.89 -3.98 -9.41
C LEU A 156 -4.02 -3.89 -7.88
N ASP A 157 -5.14 -4.39 -7.36
CA ASP A 157 -5.41 -4.47 -5.91
C ASP A 157 -4.89 -5.78 -5.26
N TYR A 158 -4.13 -6.59 -6.01
CA TYR A 158 -3.53 -7.83 -5.52
C TYR A 158 -2.17 -8.08 -6.18
N VAL A 159 -1.34 -8.94 -5.57
CA VAL A 159 -0.06 -9.38 -6.17
C VAL A 159 -0.33 -10.56 -7.09
N PRO A 160 -0.04 -10.48 -8.41
CA PRO A 160 -0.16 -11.61 -9.31
C PRO A 160 0.64 -12.82 -8.84
N TYR A 161 0.09 -14.02 -9.02
CA TYR A 161 0.68 -15.26 -8.48
C TYR A 161 2.12 -15.52 -8.95
N ASN A 162 2.46 -15.12 -10.19
CA ASN A 162 3.81 -15.23 -10.74
C ASN A 162 4.84 -14.29 -10.07
N TYR A 163 4.37 -13.29 -9.33
CA TYR A 163 5.21 -12.34 -8.59
C TYR A 163 5.28 -12.64 -7.08
N ASP A 164 4.39 -13.47 -6.54
CA ASP A 164 4.45 -13.84 -5.12
C ASP A 164 5.59 -14.86 -4.85
N ARG A 165 6.68 -14.35 -4.28
CA ARG A 165 7.85 -15.16 -3.87
C ARG A 165 7.90 -15.43 -2.37
N SER A 166 6.88 -15.04 -1.62
CA SER A 166 6.87 -15.12 -0.15
C SER A 166 6.85 -16.57 0.37
N GLN A 167 6.30 -17.49 -0.42
CA GLN A 167 6.20 -18.92 -0.10
C GLN A 167 7.30 -19.78 -0.73
N SER A 168 8.31 -19.16 -1.37
CA SER A 168 9.39 -19.91 -1.99
C SER A 168 10.36 -20.50 -0.95
N LYS A 169 11.27 -21.40 -1.37
CA LYS A 169 12.31 -21.95 -0.47
C LYS A 169 13.21 -20.86 0.11
N GLU A 170 13.44 -19.80 -0.66
CA GLU A 170 14.24 -18.63 -0.28
C GLU A 170 13.37 -17.37 -0.47
N PRO A 171 12.52 -17.02 0.50
CA PRO A 171 11.53 -15.96 0.32
C PRO A 171 12.16 -14.60 -0.01
N GLU A 172 11.57 -13.95 -1.01
CA GLU A 172 11.88 -12.58 -1.41
C GLU A 172 10.66 -11.69 -1.21
N TYR A 173 10.89 -10.43 -0.88
CA TYR A 173 9.86 -9.47 -0.53
C TYR A 173 9.87 -8.32 -1.52
N ILE A 174 8.69 -7.98 -2.04
CA ILE A 174 8.52 -6.85 -2.95
C ILE A 174 8.70 -5.55 -2.17
N VAL A 175 9.66 -4.73 -2.59
CA VAL A 175 9.97 -3.43 -1.97
C VAL A 175 9.62 -2.24 -2.86
N ALA A 176 9.32 -2.46 -4.14
CA ALA A 176 8.88 -1.44 -5.08
C ALA A 176 8.30 -2.08 -6.34
N TRP A 177 7.68 -1.25 -7.17
CA TRP A 177 7.19 -1.60 -8.50
C TRP A 177 7.74 -0.59 -9.51
N ALA A 178 8.35 -1.07 -10.60
CA ALA A 178 8.92 -0.25 -11.66
C ALA A 178 8.06 -0.35 -12.92
N SER A 179 7.72 0.78 -13.53
CA SER A 179 6.94 0.79 -14.77
C SER A 179 7.73 0.12 -15.90
N ASN A 180 7.07 -0.77 -16.64
CA ASN A 180 7.58 -1.37 -17.86
C ASN A 180 7.69 -0.36 -19.01
N ASN A 181 7.00 0.78 -18.89
CA ASN A 181 7.05 1.87 -19.83
C ASN A 181 7.48 3.18 -19.12
N PRO A 182 8.78 3.54 -19.15
CA PRO A 182 9.29 4.71 -18.45
C PRO A 182 8.84 6.07 -19.06
N ALA A 183 7.96 6.07 -20.07
CA ALA A 183 7.57 7.24 -20.84
C ALA A 183 6.19 7.86 -20.49
N SER A 184 5.50 7.40 -19.45
CA SER A 184 4.20 7.95 -19.01
C SER A 184 4.32 8.82 -17.77
#